data_AF-A0A2P7YLY9-F1
#
_entry.id   AF-A0A2P7YLY9-F1
#
_cell.length_a   1.000
_cell.length_b   1.000
_cell.length_c   1.000
_cell.angle_alpha   90.00
_cell.angle_beta   90.00
_cell.angle_gamma   90.00
#
_symmetry.space_group_name_H-M   'P 1'
#
loop_
_entity.id
_entity.type
_entity.pdbx_description
1 polymer ?
#
loop_
_entity_poly.entity_id
_entity_poly.type
_entity_poly.pdbx_seq_one_letter_code
_entity_poly.pdbx_strand_id
1 'polypeptide(L)'
;MPSLVSRLTYPLPRLALAAILVPWVAAKSFVQYYTSGTIYQKTDPEFDTLYKNVLVAVLAVLATAALATDAKFMPYPMKLMFKKQRGRGAAKEIPHFGETVAGEDTFLWVARPEAAKTAILYLHGGGYLFPLAPAQLVGMMGVWWAVLLEKRQNLAIAVLDYKLTTYAHYYPTQLYEATRAYRQLVDLGYEVVVKGDSCGSNLALAVARFFAYPAEAKAHFSQWPQFDWDFLPLPAPKHLILTAPWTLPTCAAVPFPGMNHKGEFIALSINKKGKLYIKGLDRDDVAPWVEFNETNYKEHWAEVPAFNGDGSVLYIYGEREYFRASQESFAEECGVHNFDSVMQPGAIHDCLFVVEVLDILGKKGQQAMVRGDHRQKFTFGRIGRFLDEIL
;
A
#
# COMPACT_ATOMS: atom_id res chain seq x y z
N MET A 1 11.84 3.46 -47.36
CA MET A 1 12.51 3.82 -46.09
C MET A 1 11.70 4.93 -45.43
N PRO A 2 11.30 4.85 -44.16
CA PRO A 2 10.70 5.99 -43.47
C PRO A 2 11.74 7.12 -43.39
N SER A 3 11.32 8.35 -43.68
CA SER A 3 12.19 9.53 -43.73
C SER A 3 12.87 9.78 -42.38
N LEU A 4 14.08 10.37 -42.40
CA LEU A 4 14.81 10.74 -41.18
C LEU A 4 13.99 11.64 -40.24
N VAL A 5 12.98 12.34 -40.78
CA VAL A 5 12.07 13.24 -40.06
C VAL A 5 11.04 12.49 -39.22
N SER A 6 10.63 11.28 -39.60
CA SER A 6 9.68 10.48 -38.79
C SER A 6 10.33 9.82 -37.57
N ARG A 7 11.65 9.95 -37.39
CA ARG A 7 12.39 9.47 -36.21
C ARG A 7 12.59 10.54 -35.14
N LEU A 8 12.23 11.80 -35.41
CA LEU A 8 12.52 12.96 -34.54
C LEU A 8 11.31 13.45 -33.73
N THR A 9 10.15 12.81 -33.83
CA THR A 9 8.95 13.16 -33.06
C THR A 9 8.52 12.03 -32.12
N TYR A 10 9.46 11.53 -31.31
CA TYR A 10 9.04 10.94 -30.05
C TYR A 10 8.83 12.10 -29.08
N PRO A 11 7.60 12.33 -28.55
CA PRO A 11 7.43 13.31 -27.49
C PRO A 11 8.41 12.94 -26.37
N LEU A 12 9.16 13.91 -25.85
CA LEU A 12 10.07 13.64 -24.73
C LEU A 12 9.27 12.89 -23.65
N PRO A 13 9.79 11.77 -23.11
CA PRO A 13 9.08 11.00 -22.11
C PRO A 13 8.75 11.92 -20.92
N ARG A 14 7.49 11.89 -20.46
CA ARG A 14 6.96 12.80 -19.41
C ARG A 14 7.87 12.86 -18.18
N LEU A 15 8.45 11.73 -17.80
CA LEU A 15 9.39 11.64 -16.68
C LEU A 15 10.70 12.41 -16.93
N ALA A 16 11.23 12.43 -18.16
CA ALA A 16 12.42 13.22 -18.49
C ALA A 16 12.14 14.73 -18.40
N LEU A 17 10.96 15.18 -18.83
CA LEU A 17 10.53 16.57 -18.64
C LEU A 17 10.39 16.91 -17.15
N ALA A 18 9.81 16.02 -16.36
CA ALA A 18 9.73 16.19 -14.91
C ALA A 18 11.12 16.22 -14.25
N ALA A 19 12.06 15.40 -14.71
CA ALA A 19 13.43 15.38 -14.23
C ALA A 19 14.16 16.72 -14.46
N ILE A 20 13.88 17.42 -15.57
CA ILE A 20 14.42 18.78 -15.83
C ILE A 20 13.95 19.78 -14.77
N LEU A 21 12.76 19.60 -14.21
CA LEU A 21 12.22 20.48 -13.17
C LEU A 21 12.82 20.24 -11.78
N VAL A 22 13.51 19.13 -11.56
CA VAL A 22 14.01 18.73 -10.23
C VAL A 22 14.90 19.79 -9.58
N PRO A 23 15.92 20.38 -10.25
CA PRO A 23 16.75 21.43 -9.64
C PRO A 23 15.94 22.64 -9.22
N TRP A 24 14.96 23.06 -10.04
CA TRP A 24 14.07 24.17 -9.72
C TRP A 24 13.17 23.85 -8.53
N VAL A 25 12.56 22.66 -8.51
CA VAL A 25 11.69 22.22 -7.40
C VAL A 25 12.47 22.15 -6.09
N ALA A 26 13.71 21.64 -6.13
CA ALA A 26 14.57 21.58 -4.97
C ALA A 26 14.96 22.98 -4.47
N ALA A 27 15.42 23.87 -5.36
CA ALA A 27 15.78 25.24 -5.02
C ALA A 27 14.59 26.04 -4.47
N LYS A 28 13.42 25.91 -5.11
CA LYS A 28 12.18 26.54 -4.64
C LYS A 28 11.79 26.03 -3.25
N SER A 29 11.81 24.72 -3.03
CA SER A 29 11.44 24.11 -1.75
C SER A 29 12.42 24.53 -0.64
N PHE A 30 13.71 24.61 -0.95
CA PHE A 30 14.74 25.14 -0.06
C PHE A 30 14.45 26.59 0.36
N VAL A 31 14.23 27.48 -0.62
CA VAL A 31 13.92 28.90 -0.32
C VAL A 31 12.65 29.01 0.49
N GLN A 32 11.59 28.28 0.12
CA GLN A 32 10.32 28.30 0.84
C GLN A 32 10.48 27.82 2.29
N TYR A 33 11.23 26.74 2.54
CA TYR A 33 11.46 26.21 3.89
C TYR A 33 12.01 27.25 4.87
N TYR A 34 12.96 28.09 4.44
CA TYR A 34 13.57 29.11 5.30
C TYR A 34 12.88 30.48 5.29
N THR A 35 11.89 30.69 4.42
CA THR A 35 11.26 32.02 4.26
C THR A 35 9.77 32.00 4.62
N SER A 36 8.96 31.39 3.76
CA SER A 36 7.52 31.45 3.84
C SER A 36 6.91 30.20 4.47
N GLY A 37 7.68 29.13 4.68
CA GLY A 37 7.23 27.78 4.95
C GLY A 37 6.74 27.09 3.67
N THR A 38 7.19 25.85 3.45
CA THR A 38 6.68 25.01 2.36
C THR A 38 5.20 24.67 2.61
N ILE A 39 4.51 24.12 1.60
CA ILE A 39 3.17 23.58 1.82
C ILE A 39 3.16 22.45 2.86
N TYR A 40 4.21 21.62 2.88
CA TYR A 40 4.26 20.46 3.75
C TYR A 40 4.46 20.84 5.22
N GLN A 41 5.44 21.71 5.50
CA GLN A 41 5.73 22.19 6.86
C GLN A 41 4.54 22.93 7.50
N LYS A 42 3.71 23.57 6.66
CA LYS A 42 2.52 24.29 7.11
C LYS A 42 1.35 23.38 7.46
N THR A 43 1.30 22.19 6.89
CA THR A 43 0.12 21.33 7.01
C THR A 43 0.35 20.16 7.94
N ASP A 44 1.53 19.54 7.92
CA ASP A 44 1.80 18.30 8.65
C ASP A 44 3.11 18.41 9.45
N PRO A 45 3.07 18.22 10.79
CA PRO A 45 4.25 18.29 11.65
C PRO A 45 5.32 17.23 11.33
N GLU A 46 4.99 16.17 10.60
CA GLU A 46 5.98 15.19 10.14
C GLU A 46 7.00 15.80 9.16
N PHE A 47 6.72 16.96 8.55
CA PHE A 47 7.64 17.69 7.68
C PHE A 47 8.52 18.70 8.43
N ASP A 48 9.17 18.21 9.46
CA ASP A 48 10.03 18.93 10.41
C ASP A 48 11.45 19.26 9.91
N THR A 49 11.87 18.67 8.79
CA THR A 49 13.22 18.86 8.24
C THR A 49 13.22 19.33 6.80
N LEU A 50 14.25 20.11 6.44
CA LEU A 50 14.51 20.51 5.05
C LEU A 50 14.59 19.30 4.11
N TYR A 51 15.22 18.21 4.56
CA TYR A 51 15.37 16.99 3.79
C TYR A 51 14.03 16.40 3.36
N LYS A 52 13.10 16.18 4.30
CA LYS A 52 11.75 15.66 3.97
C LYS A 52 11.02 16.57 3.00
N ASN A 53 11.04 17.88 3.27
CA ASN A 53 10.39 18.89 2.44
C ASN A 53 10.89 18.89 1.00
N VAL A 54 12.21 18.90 0.79
CA VAL A 54 12.82 18.88 -0.54
C VAL A 54 12.62 17.53 -1.23
N LEU A 55 12.86 16.42 -0.52
CA LEU A 55 12.73 15.08 -1.08
C LEU A 55 11.31 14.81 -1.55
N VAL A 56 10.31 15.04 -0.71
CA VAL A 56 8.90 14.77 -1.04
C VAL A 56 8.41 15.69 -2.15
N ALA A 57 8.84 16.97 -2.18
CA ALA A 57 8.54 17.86 -3.31
C ALA A 57 9.05 17.31 -4.64
N VAL A 58 10.29 16.81 -4.66
CA VAL A 58 10.90 16.19 -5.85
C VAL A 58 10.17 14.90 -6.22
N LEU A 59 9.91 14.02 -5.25
CA LEU A 59 9.23 12.76 -5.50
C LEU A 59 7.80 12.98 -6.02
N ALA A 60 7.05 13.95 -5.51
CA ALA A 60 5.71 14.27 -5.99
C ALA A 60 5.71 14.67 -7.47
N VAL A 61 6.68 15.50 -7.91
CA VAL A 61 6.82 15.90 -9.32
C VAL A 61 7.18 14.70 -10.21
N LEU A 62 8.05 13.80 -9.76
CA LEU A 62 8.42 12.61 -10.52
C LEU A 62 7.29 11.58 -10.57
N ALA A 63 6.64 11.31 -9.42
CA ALA A 63 5.58 10.31 -9.27
C ALA A 63 4.35 10.65 -10.11
N THR A 64 3.95 11.93 -10.14
CA THR A 64 2.82 12.40 -10.95
C THR A 64 3.10 12.36 -12.46
N ALA A 65 4.37 12.35 -12.87
CA ALA A 65 4.78 12.25 -14.27
C ALA A 65 5.03 10.80 -14.74
N ALA A 66 5.24 9.86 -13.82
CA ALA A 66 5.66 8.50 -14.12
C ALA A 66 4.60 7.68 -14.86
N LEU A 67 5.06 6.92 -15.87
CA LEU A 67 4.27 6.04 -16.73
C LEU A 67 4.57 4.56 -16.42
N ALA A 68 3.76 3.67 -16.99
CA ALA A 68 3.97 2.21 -16.91
C ALA A 68 5.36 1.78 -17.41
N THR A 69 5.88 2.44 -18.46
CA THR A 69 7.23 2.14 -18.97
C THR A 69 8.33 2.47 -17.96
N ASP A 70 8.11 3.47 -17.11
CA ASP A 70 9.11 3.92 -16.14
C ASP A 70 9.23 2.95 -14.96
N ALA A 71 8.13 2.25 -14.63
CA ALA A 71 8.12 1.24 -13.58
C ALA A 71 9.09 0.08 -13.85
N LYS A 72 9.42 -0.19 -15.11
CA LYS A 72 10.40 -1.24 -15.49
C LYS A 72 11.83 -0.96 -15.04
N PHE A 73 12.13 0.29 -14.67
CA PHE A 73 13.45 0.67 -14.15
C PHE A 73 13.54 0.55 -12.63
N MET A 74 12.43 0.28 -11.95
CA MET A 74 12.44 0.03 -10.51
C MET A 74 12.94 -1.39 -10.20
N PRO A 75 13.63 -1.61 -9.06
CA PRO A 75 14.09 -2.94 -8.68
C PRO A 75 12.92 -3.93 -8.56
N TYR A 76 12.94 -4.98 -9.38
CA TYR A 76 11.97 -6.08 -9.38
C TYR A 76 12.66 -7.36 -9.89
N PRO A 77 12.45 -8.53 -9.26
CA PRO A 77 11.62 -8.79 -8.08
C PRO A 77 12.27 -8.34 -6.75
N MET A 78 11.46 -8.26 -5.68
CA MET A 78 11.82 -7.66 -4.39
C MET A 78 12.93 -8.39 -3.63
N LYS A 79 13.22 -9.66 -3.97
CA LYS A 79 14.26 -10.50 -3.33
C LYS A 79 15.64 -9.83 -3.28
N LEU A 80 15.97 -9.01 -4.30
CA LEU A 80 17.21 -8.22 -4.31
C LEU A 80 17.25 -7.17 -3.19
N MET A 81 16.11 -6.59 -2.83
CA MET A 81 16.03 -5.62 -1.72
C MET A 81 16.25 -6.31 -0.38
N PHE A 82 15.60 -7.47 -0.16
CA PHE A 82 15.82 -8.28 1.04
C PHE A 82 17.28 -8.69 1.18
N LYS A 83 17.90 -9.18 0.10
CA LYS A 83 19.33 -9.53 0.11
C LYS A 83 20.23 -8.34 0.48
N LYS A 84 19.90 -7.13 0.02
CA LYS A 84 20.66 -5.90 0.35
C LYS A 84 20.52 -5.49 1.83
N GLN A 85 19.35 -5.74 2.44
CA GLN A 85 19.07 -5.37 3.83
C GLN A 85 19.48 -6.45 4.84
N ARG A 86 19.49 -7.73 4.45
CA ARG A 86 19.77 -8.86 5.34
C ARG A 86 21.09 -8.67 6.09
N GLY A 87 21.03 -8.83 7.42
CA GLY A 87 22.19 -8.69 8.31
C GLY A 87 22.66 -7.25 8.53
N ARG A 88 21.90 -6.24 8.09
CA ARG A 88 22.25 -4.82 8.24
C ARG A 88 21.18 -4.08 9.04
N GLY A 89 21.64 -3.06 9.78
CA GLY A 89 20.79 -2.18 10.56
C GLY A 89 19.76 -2.95 11.37
N ALA A 90 18.49 -2.55 11.30
CA ALA A 90 17.43 -3.20 12.08
C ALA A 90 17.09 -4.62 11.58
N ALA A 91 17.34 -4.95 10.30
CA ALA A 91 17.07 -6.29 9.77
C ALA A 91 17.99 -7.36 10.38
N LYS A 92 19.10 -6.97 11.01
CA LYS A 92 20.00 -7.89 11.73
C LYS A 92 19.30 -8.61 12.88
N GLU A 93 18.35 -7.93 13.52
CA GLU A 93 17.66 -8.40 14.73
C GLU A 93 16.25 -8.93 14.41
N ILE A 94 15.85 -8.96 13.13
CA ILE A 94 14.56 -9.48 12.70
C ILE A 94 14.70 -10.98 12.34
N PRO A 95 13.94 -11.88 12.99
CA PRO A 95 14.05 -13.32 12.76
C PRO A 95 13.58 -13.71 11.35
N HIS A 96 14.35 -14.60 10.70
CA HIS A 96 14.05 -15.15 9.36
C HIS A 96 13.85 -14.12 8.24
N PHE A 97 14.43 -12.93 8.37
CA PHE A 97 14.31 -11.85 7.38
C PHE A 97 14.78 -12.30 5.98
N GLY A 98 13.88 -12.23 5.01
CA GLY A 98 14.10 -12.55 3.60
C GLY A 98 14.08 -14.03 3.26
N GLU A 99 13.65 -14.89 4.18
CA GLU A 99 13.35 -16.29 3.88
C GLU A 99 12.01 -16.41 3.14
N THR A 100 11.87 -17.46 2.32
CA THR A 100 10.66 -17.69 1.56
C THR A 100 9.55 -18.26 2.44
N VAL A 101 8.32 -17.83 2.18
CA VAL A 101 7.12 -18.44 2.74
C VAL A 101 6.74 -19.61 1.85
N ALA A 102 6.56 -20.80 2.42
CA ALA A 102 6.19 -22.00 1.68
C ALA A 102 7.08 -22.33 0.45
N GLY A 103 8.33 -21.86 0.43
CA GLY A 103 9.25 -22.07 -0.70
C GLY A 103 9.03 -21.15 -1.91
N GLU A 104 8.14 -20.15 -1.83
CA GLU A 104 7.85 -19.24 -2.94
C GLU A 104 8.76 -18.00 -2.95
N ASP A 105 9.44 -17.75 -4.06
CA ASP A 105 10.40 -16.65 -4.20
C ASP A 105 9.76 -15.25 -4.22
N THR A 106 8.47 -15.17 -4.54
CA THR A 106 7.65 -13.94 -4.54
C THR A 106 6.97 -13.70 -3.20
N PHE A 107 7.11 -14.60 -2.22
CA PHE A 107 6.47 -14.48 -0.93
C PHE A 107 7.51 -14.61 0.16
N LEU A 108 7.90 -13.49 0.79
CA LEU A 108 9.04 -13.44 1.70
C LEU A 108 8.64 -12.96 3.10
N TRP A 109 9.28 -13.53 4.11
CA TRP A 109 9.19 -13.06 5.49
C TRP A 109 9.96 -11.75 5.64
N VAL A 110 9.29 -10.70 6.10
CA VAL A 110 9.95 -9.57 6.77
C VAL A 110 10.37 -10.02 8.15
N ALA A 111 9.47 -10.64 8.92
CA ALA A 111 9.77 -11.19 10.24
C ALA A 111 9.00 -12.49 10.45
N ARG A 112 9.63 -13.52 11.02
CA ARG A 112 8.93 -14.75 11.45
C ARG A 112 9.53 -15.27 12.76
N PRO A 113 9.11 -14.75 13.93
CA PRO A 113 9.42 -15.40 15.19
C PRO A 113 8.89 -16.85 15.23
N GLU A 114 9.60 -17.75 15.91
CA GLU A 114 9.17 -19.17 15.99
C GLU A 114 7.87 -19.37 16.75
N ALA A 115 7.58 -18.49 17.71
CA ALA A 115 6.36 -18.53 18.52
C ALA A 115 5.18 -17.75 17.89
N ALA A 116 5.35 -17.22 16.67
CA ALA A 116 4.32 -16.41 16.05
C ALA A 116 3.07 -17.23 15.75
N LYS A 117 1.90 -16.74 16.18
CA LYS A 117 0.59 -17.31 15.85
C LYS A 117 -0.20 -16.43 14.91
N THR A 118 0.16 -15.15 14.83
CA THR A 118 -0.48 -14.19 13.93
C THR A 118 0.50 -13.78 12.84
N ALA A 119 0.05 -13.72 11.60
CA ALA A 119 0.85 -13.24 10.48
C ALA A 119 0.15 -12.09 9.76
N ILE A 120 0.88 -11.00 9.54
CA ILE A 120 0.46 -9.98 8.57
C ILE A 120 0.78 -10.48 7.16
N LEU A 121 -0.22 -10.57 6.30
CA LEU A 121 -0.05 -10.59 4.85
C LEU A 121 -0.05 -9.14 4.35
N TYR A 122 1.11 -8.64 3.95
CA TYR A 122 1.23 -7.29 3.39
C TYR A 122 1.16 -7.31 1.86
N LEU A 123 0.23 -6.51 1.34
CA LEU A 123 -0.02 -6.25 -0.06
C LEU A 123 0.37 -4.79 -0.36
N HIS A 124 1.44 -4.59 -1.12
CA HIS A 124 1.99 -3.26 -1.32
C HIS A 124 1.12 -2.37 -2.24
N GLY A 125 1.29 -1.05 -2.14
CA GLY A 125 0.71 -0.07 -3.08
C GLY A 125 1.49 0.06 -4.38
N GLY A 126 1.20 1.13 -5.15
CA GLY A 126 1.86 1.37 -6.46
C GLY A 126 0.91 1.33 -7.66
N GLY A 127 -0.40 1.35 -7.42
CA GLY A 127 -1.45 1.40 -8.45
C GLY A 127 -1.48 0.15 -9.34
N TYR A 128 -1.20 -1.03 -8.78
CA TYR A 128 -1.02 -2.32 -9.47
C TYR A 128 0.11 -2.34 -10.52
N LEU A 129 0.89 -1.26 -10.60
CA LEU A 129 1.79 -0.96 -11.69
C LEU A 129 3.26 -0.94 -11.22
N PHE A 130 3.53 -0.33 -10.06
CA PHE A 130 4.87 -0.22 -9.50
C PHE A 130 5.17 -1.40 -8.55
N PRO A 131 6.42 -1.90 -8.52
CA PRO A 131 6.85 -2.93 -7.57
C PRO A 131 6.97 -2.38 -6.16
N LEU A 132 7.12 -3.28 -5.18
CA LEU A 132 7.43 -2.93 -3.79
C LEU A 132 8.61 -1.94 -3.71
N ALA A 133 8.39 -0.79 -3.10
CA ALA A 133 9.40 0.23 -2.89
C ALA A 133 10.32 -0.12 -1.70
N PRO A 134 11.59 0.29 -1.71
CA PRO A 134 12.48 0.16 -0.55
C PRO A 134 11.90 0.77 0.73
N ALA A 135 11.18 1.90 0.59
CA ALA A 135 10.49 2.57 1.68
C ALA A 135 9.38 1.70 2.30
N GLN A 136 8.59 0.98 1.49
CA GLN A 136 7.57 0.06 1.99
C GLN A 136 8.21 -1.10 2.76
N LEU A 137 9.32 -1.67 2.27
CA LEU A 137 10.04 -2.73 3.01
C LEU A 137 10.55 -2.23 4.38
N VAL A 138 11.22 -1.08 4.42
CA VAL A 138 11.72 -0.50 5.69
C VAL A 138 10.54 -0.12 6.59
N GLY A 139 9.45 0.38 6.04
CA GLY A 139 8.24 0.68 6.79
C GLY A 139 7.63 -0.57 7.41
N MET A 140 7.60 -1.72 6.71
CA MET A 140 7.11 -2.98 7.30
C MET A 140 8.05 -3.53 8.38
N MET A 141 9.36 -3.31 8.28
CA MET A 141 10.27 -3.54 9.41
C MET A 141 9.90 -2.63 10.60
N GLY A 142 9.57 -1.36 10.33
CA GLY A 142 9.07 -0.42 11.32
C GLY A 142 7.78 -0.88 11.99
N VAL A 143 6.84 -1.44 11.24
CA VAL A 143 5.60 -2.02 11.80
C VAL A 143 5.94 -3.11 12.83
N TRP A 144 6.85 -4.03 12.51
CA TRP A 144 7.27 -5.09 13.44
C TRP A 144 7.90 -4.52 14.72
N TRP A 145 8.79 -3.54 14.58
CA TRP A 145 9.43 -2.89 15.72
C TRP A 145 8.51 -1.94 16.51
N ALA A 146 7.40 -1.50 15.93
CA ALA A 146 6.41 -0.67 16.60
C ALA A 146 5.57 -1.48 17.61
N VAL A 147 5.43 -2.80 17.44
CA VAL A 147 4.72 -3.67 18.39
C VAL A 147 5.50 -3.80 19.70
N LEU A 148 4.78 -3.83 20.82
CA LEU A 148 5.36 -3.99 22.16
C LEU A 148 6.18 -5.27 22.26
N LEU A 149 7.28 -5.22 23.00
CA LEU A 149 8.29 -6.30 23.03
C LEU A 149 7.68 -7.65 23.44
N GLU A 150 6.78 -7.63 24.43
CA GLU A 150 6.08 -8.79 24.97
C GLU A 150 5.09 -9.43 23.99
N LYS A 151 4.56 -8.66 23.04
CA LYS A 151 3.62 -9.15 22.00
C LYS A 151 4.30 -9.45 20.68
N ARG A 152 5.45 -8.83 20.40
CA ARG A 152 6.17 -8.92 19.12
C ARG A 152 6.54 -10.34 18.71
N GLN A 153 6.82 -11.22 19.67
CA GLN A 153 7.12 -12.64 19.39
C GLN A 153 5.91 -13.41 18.85
N ASN A 154 4.69 -12.90 19.03
CA ASN A 154 3.46 -13.49 18.48
C ASN A 154 3.19 -13.06 17.03
N LEU A 155 3.94 -12.09 16.49
CA LEU A 155 3.71 -11.49 15.18
C LEU A 155 4.78 -11.86 14.15
N ALA A 156 4.33 -12.50 13.08
CA ALA A 156 5.06 -12.60 11.82
C ALA A 156 4.55 -11.55 10.81
N ILE A 157 5.39 -11.19 9.84
CA ILE A 157 5.04 -10.31 8.73
C ILE A 157 5.59 -10.92 7.46
N ALA A 158 4.72 -11.20 6.50
CA ALA A 158 5.06 -11.65 5.17
C ALA A 158 4.63 -10.61 4.13
N VAL A 159 5.36 -10.55 3.01
CA VAL A 159 5.11 -9.61 1.93
C VAL A 159 5.03 -10.37 0.62
N LEU A 160 3.96 -10.10 -0.14
CA LEU A 160 3.74 -10.69 -1.45
C LEU A 160 4.19 -9.71 -2.57
N ASP A 161 5.13 -10.16 -3.39
CA ASP A 161 5.59 -9.53 -4.64
C ASP A 161 4.67 -9.95 -5.79
N TYR A 162 3.41 -9.53 -5.75
CA TYR A 162 2.41 -9.93 -6.74
C TYR A 162 2.74 -9.35 -8.12
N LYS A 163 2.29 -10.02 -9.19
CA LYS A 163 2.56 -9.61 -10.57
C LYS A 163 1.92 -8.28 -10.94
N LEU A 164 2.57 -7.50 -11.80
CA LEU A 164 2.20 -6.11 -12.06
C LEU A 164 1.66 -5.88 -13.48
N THR A 165 0.79 -4.87 -13.62
CA THR A 165 0.22 -4.46 -14.91
C THR A 165 1.29 -3.96 -15.89
N THR A 166 2.42 -3.44 -15.39
CA THR A 166 3.63 -3.09 -16.16
C THR A 166 4.19 -4.26 -16.98
N TYR A 167 3.98 -5.49 -16.50
CA TYR A 167 4.39 -6.74 -17.15
C TYR A 167 3.20 -7.48 -17.78
N ALA A 168 2.11 -6.76 -18.08
CA ALA A 168 0.90 -7.29 -18.70
C ALA A 168 0.15 -8.35 -17.86
N HIS A 169 0.31 -8.31 -16.54
CA HIS A 169 -0.52 -9.07 -15.61
C HIS A 169 -1.64 -8.17 -15.10
N TYR A 170 -2.85 -8.39 -15.62
CA TYR A 170 -4.05 -7.61 -15.32
C TYR A 170 -4.96 -8.37 -14.35
N TYR A 171 -6.03 -7.73 -13.90
CA TYR A 171 -7.10 -8.36 -13.13
C TYR A 171 -7.55 -9.67 -13.81
N PRO A 172 -7.76 -10.76 -13.04
CA PRO A 172 -7.66 -10.89 -11.59
C PRO A 172 -6.32 -11.43 -11.06
N THR A 173 -5.21 -11.34 -11.81
CA THR A 173 -3.92 -12.00 -11.47
C THR A 173 -3.46 -11.73 -10.03
N GLN A 174 -3.52 -10.47 -9.61
CA GLN A 174 -3.07 -10.01 -8.30
C GLN A 174 -3.92 -10.58 -7.17
N LEU A 175 -5.24 -10.67 -7.39
CA LEU A 175 -6.16 -11.24 -6.42
C LEU A 175 -5.97 -12.74 -6.30
N TYR A 176 -5.77 -13.44 -7.43
CA TYR A 176 -5.40 -14.85 -7.43
C TYR A 176 -4.13 -15.13 -6.60
N GLU A 177 -3.08 -14.33 -6.79
CA GLU A 177 -1.84 -14.49 -6.02
C GLU A 177 -2.03 -14.14 -4.54
N ALA A 178 -2.83 -13.13 -4.23
CA ALA A 178 -3.12 -12.73 -2.85
C ALA A 178 -3.97 -13.76 -2.08
N THR A 179 -4.97 -14.38 -2.72
CA THR A 179 -5.79 -15.43 -2.08
C THR A 179 -4.99 -16.71 -1.86
N ARG A 180 -4.08 -17.07 -2.78
CA ARG A 180 -3.09 -18.15 -2.56
C ARG A 180 -2.19 -17.86 -1.37
N ALA A 181 -1.60 -16.67 -1.31
CA ALA A 181 -0.71 -16.27 -0.22
C ALA A 181 -1.44 -16.28 1.13
N TYR A 182 -2.70 -15.81 1.16
CA TYR A 182 -3.55 -15.88 2.34
C TYR A 182 -3.77 -17.32 2.79
N ARG A 183 -4.21 -18.20 1.87
CA ARG A 183 -4.42 -19.62 2.17
C ARG A 183 -3.17 -20.29 2.70
N GLN A 184 -2.01 -20.03 2.09
CA GLN A 184 -0.74 -20.57 2.55
C GLN A 184 -0.42 -20.20 4.00
N LEU A 185 -0.69 -18.96 4.42
CA LEU A 185 -0.48 -18.56 5.81
C LEU A 185 -1.48 -19.26 6.75
N VAL A 186 -2.75 -19.37 6.36
CA VAL A 186 -3.76 -20.09 7.17
C VAL A 186 -3.42 -21.57 7.30
N ASP A 187 -2.97 -22.22 6.21
CA ASP A 187 -2.57 -23.63 6.19
C ASP A 187 -1.30 -23.87 7.04
N LEU A 188 -0.45 -22.86 7.19
CA LEU A 188 0.69 -22.87 8.13
C LEU A 188 0.26 -22.66 9.60
N GLY A 189 -1.03 -22.43 9.85
CA GLY A 189 -1.61 -22.30 11.18
C GLY A 189 -1.63 -20.87 11.73
N TYR A 190 -1.44 -19.85 10.89
CA TYR A 190 -1.50 -18.45 11.33
C TYR A 190 -2.93 -17.91 11.32
N GLU A 191 -3.28 -17.14 12.35
CA GLU A 191 -4.35 -16.14 12.24
C GLU A 191 -3.82 -14.99 11.35
N VAL A 192 -4.50 -14.71 10.24
CA VAL A 192 -3.98 -13.79 9.22
C VAL A 192 -4.63 -12.42 9.29
N VAL A 193 -3.80 -11.40 9.49
CA VAL A 193 -4.17 -9.98 9.35
C VAL A 193 -3.79 -9.56 7.93
N VAL A 194 -4.73 -9.04 7.15
CA VAL A 194 -4.38 -8.54 5.81
C VAL A 194 -4.14 -7.04 5.89
N LYS A 195 -2.93 -6.63 5.52
CA LYS A 195 -2.54 -5.22 5.46
C LYS A 195 -2.32 -4.80 4.01
N GLY A 196 -2.82 -3.62 3.67
CA GLY A 196 -2.51 -2.98 2.39
C GLY A 196 -2.15 -1.51 2.52
N ASP A 197 -1.55 -0.94 1.47
CA ASP A 197 -1.54 0.50 1.22
C ASP A 197 -2.03 0.83 -0.19
N SER A 198 -2.78 1.92 -0.37
CA SER A 198 -3.24 2.36 -1.69
C SER A 198 -4.01 1.26 -2.45
N CYS A 199 -3.53 0.82 -3.62
CA CYS A 199 -4.08 -0.34 -4.33
C CYS A 199 -3.93 -1.67 -3.57
N GLY A 200 -2.93 -1.80 -2.71
CA GLY A 200 -2.78 -2.96 -1.84
C GLY A 200 -3.91 -3.05 -0.81
N SER A 201 -4.44 -1.91 -0.35
CA SER A 201 -5.63 -1.89 0.51
C SER A 201 -6.89 -2.27 -0.27
N ASN A 202 -6.99 -1.88 -1.55
CA ASN A 202 -8.03 -2.37 -2.46
C ASN A 202 -7.94 -3.89 -2.61
N LEU A 203 -6.74 -4.43 -2.81
CA LEU A 203 -6.51 -5.87 -2.89
C LEU A 203 -6.85 -6.59 -1.57
N ALA A 204 -6.54 -6.00 -0.42
CA ALA A 204 -6.88 -6.54 0.89
C ALA A 204 -8.40 -6.65 1.10
N LEU A 205 -9.15 -5.62 0.68
CA LEU A 205 -10.61 -5.62 0.67
C LEU A 205 -11.17 -6.73 -0.24
N ALA A 206 -10.60 -6.92 -1.43
CA ALA A 206 -10.98 -7.98 -2.35
C ALA A 206 -10.72 -9.38 -1.77
N VAL A 207 -9.57 -9.59 -1.11
CA VAL A 207 -9.25 -10.84 -0.40
C VAL A 207 -10.27 -11.12 0.70
N ALA A 208 -10.64 -10.11 1.49
CA ALA A 208 -11.63 -10.27 2.55
C ALA A 208 -12.99 -10.72 2.00
N ARG A 209 -13.48 -10.08 0.94
CA ARG A 209 -14.72 -10.49 0.26
C ARG A 209 -14.62 -11.89 -0.35
N PHE A 210 -13.45 -12.27 -0.88
CA PHE A 210 -13.27 -13.54 -1.60
C PHE A 210 -13.59 -14.72 -0.69
N PHE A 211 -13.08 -14.66 0.54
CA PHE A 211 -13.30 -15.70 1.54
C PHE A 211 -14.64 -15.58 2.27
N ALA A 212 -15.20 -14.38 2.40
CA ALA A 212 -16.50 -14.16 3.03
C ALA A 212 -17.68 -14.60 2.14
N TYR A 213 -17.55 -14.45 0.82
CA TYR A 213 -18.60 -14.77 -0.15
C TYR A 213 -18.13 -15.81 -1.18
N PRO A 214 -17.86 -17.08 -0.77
CA PRO A 214 -17.25 -18.08 -1.65
C PRO A 214 -18.12 -18.44 -2.88
N ALA A 215 -19.44 -18.35 -2.77
CA ALA A 215 -20.35 -18.59 -3.91
C ALA A 215 -20.25 -17.48 -4.96
N GLU A 216 -20.22 -16.21 -4.54
CA GLU A 216 -20.00 -15.06 -5.44
C GLU A 216 -18.60 -15.10 -6.05
N ALA A 217 -17.58 -15.38 -5.22
CA ALA A 217 -16.21 -15.53 -5.68
C ALA A 217 -16.12 -16.62 -6.75
N LYS A 218 -16.69 -17.80 -6.51
CA LYS A 218 -16.72 -18.88 -7.50
C LYS A 218 -17.44 -18.46 -8.78
N ALA A 219 -18.61 -17.84 -8.68
CA ALA A 219 -19.36 -17.39 -9.85
C ALA A 219 -18.57 -16.38 -10.69
N HIS A 220 -17.92 -15.41 -10.04
CA HIS A 220 -17.18 -14.36 -10.70
C HIS A 220 -15.83 -14.84 -11.25
N PHE A 221 -15.02 -15.54 -10.45
CA PHE A 221 -13.63 -15.86 -10.83
C PHE A 221 -13.48 -17.11 -11.72
N SER A 222 -14.50 -17.97 -11.79
CA SER A 222 -14.47 -19.16 -12.67
C SER A 222 -14.41 -18.81 -14.17
N GLN A 223 -14.65 -17.55 -14.56
CA GLN A 223 -14.51 -17.09 -15.95
C GLN A 223 -13.05 -17.00 -16.42
N TRP A 224 -12.06 -17.09 -15.51
CA TRP A 224 -10.63 -17.13 -15.85
C TRP A 224 -10.03 -18.51 -15.57
N PRO A 225 -10.25 -19.51 -16.46
CA PRO A 225 -9.82 -20.90 -16.24
C PRO A 225 -8.30 -21.09 -16.28
N GLN A 226 -7.53 -20.06 -16.65
CA GLN A 226 -6.07 -20.11 -16.59
C GLN A 226 -5.52 -20.04 -15.15
N PHE A 227 -6.35 -19.67 -14.17
CA PHE A 227 -5.99 -19.65 -12.75
C PHE A 227 -6.58 -20.88 -12.06
N ASP A 228 -5.77 -21.53 -11.24
CA ASP A 228 -6.17 -22.70 -10.44
C ASP A 228 -6.81 -22.23 -9.13
N TRP A 229 -8.02 -21.68 -9.22
CA TRP A 229 -8.73 -21.11 -8.08
C TRP A 229 -9.12 -22.17 -7.05
N ASP A 230 -8.74 -21.94 -5.80
CA ASP A 230 -9.21 -22.74 -4.67
C ASP A 230 -10.35 -22.02 -3.93
N PHE A 231 -11.59 -22.40 -4.28
CA PHE A 231 -12.83 -21.93 -3.63
C PHE A 231 -13.24 -22.78 -2.42
N LEU A 232 -12.40 -23.70 -1.93
CA LEU A 232 -12.71 -24.44 -0.71
C LEU A 232 -12.87 -23.46 0.46
N PRO A 233 -13.88 -23.67 1.34
CA PRO A 233 -14.10 -22.78 2.47
C PRO A 233 -12.83 -22.58 3.30
N LEU A 234 -12.53 -21.31 3.57
CA LEU A 234 -11.44 -20.87 4.43
C LEU A 234 -11.94 -19.67 5.24
N PRO A 235 -11.61 -19.53 6.52
CA PRO A 235 -12.01 -18.36 7.29
C PRO A 235 -11.53 -17.08 6.62
N ALA A 236 -12.45 -16.12 6.44
CA ALA A 236 -12.11 -14.79 5.98
C ALA A 236 -11.30 -14.02 7.04
N PRO A 237 -10.45 -13.06 6.64
CA PRO A 237 -9.64 -12.30 7.59
C PRO A 237 -10.51 -11.54 8.58
N LYS A 238 -10.24 -11.74 9.87
CA LYS A 238 -10.88 -11.00 10.97
C LYS A 238 -10.34 -9.58 11.09
N HIS A 239 -9.08 -9.36 10.73
CA HIS A 239 -8.47 -8.05 10.94
C HIS A 239 -7.87 -7.50 9.65
N LEU A 240 -8.18 -6.24 9.35
CA LEU A 240 -7.62 -5.50 8.22
C LEU A 240 -6.90 -4.24 8.70
N ILE A 241 -5.77 -3.94 8.08
CA ILE A 241 -5.06 -2.67 8.24
C ILE A 241 -4.97 -2.01 6.87
N LEU A 242 -5.74 -0.95 6.65
CA LEU A 242 -5.89 -0.29 5.37
C LEU A 242 -5.26 1.11 5.45
N THR A 243 -4.13 1.29 4.77
CA THR A 243 -3.44 2.58 4.70
C THR A 243 -3.74 3.26 3.37
N ALA A 244 -4.13 4.53 3.41
CA ALA A 244 -4.47 5.37 2.26
C ALA A 244 -5.25 4.61 1.15
N PRO A 245 -6.35 3.90 1.48
CA PRO A 245 -6.94 2.93 0.57
C PRO A 245 -7.49 3.57 -0.71
N TRP A 246 -7.27 2.89 -1.85
CA TRP A 246 -7.81 3.30 -3.14
C TRP A 246 -9.09 2.52 -3.47
N THR A 247 -10.22 3.02 -2.97
CA THR A 247 -11.51 2.31 -3.01
C THR A 247 -12.26 2.44 -4.34
N LEU A 248 -11.84 3.33 -5.23
CA LEU A 248 -12.49 3.59 -6.52
C LEU A 248 -11.46 3.68 -7.68
N PRO A 249 -10.82 2.55 -8.09
CA PRO A 249 -9.65 2.57 -8.95
C PRO A 249 -9.84 3.09 -10.37
N THR A 250 -11.01 2.91 -10.97
CA THR A 250 -11.25 3.29 -12.38
C THR A 250 -11.81 4.70 -12.56
N CYS A 251 -12.18 5.35 -11.45
CA CYS A 251 -12.67 6.73 -11.45
C CYS A 251 -11.55 7.73 -11.18
N ALA A 252 -11.63 8.90 -11.82
CA ALA A 252 -10.68 9.98 -11.58
C ALA A 252 -10.76 10.43 -10.11
N ALA A 253 -9.60 10.71 -9.52
CA ALA A 253 -9.57 11.28 -8.19
C ALA A 253 -10.14 12.71 -8.23
N VAL A 254 -10.89 13.11 -7.21
CA VAL A 254 -11.59 14.40 -7.17
C VAL A 254 -10.98 15.25 -6.06
N PRO A 255 -10.59 16.51 -6.33
CA PRO A 255 -10.16 17.43 -5.27
C PRO A 255 -11.23 17.57 -4.19
N PHE A 256 -10.83 17.46 -2.93
CA PHE A 256 -11.71 17.66 -1.80
C PHE A 256 -12.02 19.17 -1.66
N PRO A 257 -13.30 19.58 -1.55
CA PRO A 257 -13.66 20.99 -1.48
C PRO A 257 -12.94 21.73 -0.35
N GLY A 258 -12.35 22.89 -0.67
CA GLY A 258 -11.63 23.72 0.30
C GLY A 258 -10.23 23.21 0.68
N MET A 259 -9.77 22.06 0.18
CA MET A 259 -8.44 21.54 0.49
C MET A 259 -7.36 21.92 -0.53
N ASN A 260 -6.15 22.15 0.01
CA ASN A 260 -4.97 22.43 -0.80
C ASN A 260 -4.15 21.15 -1.03
N HIS A 261 -4.34 20.54 -2.19
CA HIS A 261 -3.64 19.31 -2.59
C HIS A 261 -2.23 19.55 -3.21
N LYS A 262 -1.67 20.76 -3.13
CA LYS A 262 -0.33 21.03 -3.70
C LYS A 262 0.74 20.16 -3.05
N GLY A 263 1.50 19.44 -3.86
CA GLY A 263 2.55 18.54 -3.37
C GLY A 263 2.07 17.14 -3.01
N GLU A 264 0.80 16.83 -3.30
CA GLU A 264 0.25 15.46 -3.27
C GLU A 264 1.03 14.55 -4.23
N PHE A 265 1.23 13.29 -3.81
CA PHE A 265 2.00 12.27 -4.49
C PHE A 265 1.20 11.58 -5.61
N ILE A 266 -0.13 11.63 -5.51
CA ILE A 266 -1.05 11.06 -6.50
C ILE A 266 -1.47 12.09 -7.56
N ALA A 267 -1.44 11.69 -8.83
CA ALA A 267 -1.97 12.48 -9.93
C ALA A 267 -3.49 12.27 -10.09
N LEU A 268 -4.24 13.31 -10.48
CA LEU A 268 -5.68 13.19 -10.77
C LEU A 268 -6.00 12.12 -11.83
N SER A 269 -5.07 11.86 -12.76
CA SER A 269 -5.19 10.82 -13.78
C SER A 269 -4.81 9.42 -13.30
N ILE A 270 -4.75 9.18 -11.98
CA ILE A 270 -4.42 7.87 -11.39
C ILE A 270 -5.35 6.76 -11.87
N ASN A 271 -6.59 7.10 -12.22
CA ASN A 271 -7.59 6.21 -12.78
C ASN A 271 -7.15 5.48 -14.06
N LYS A 272 -6.20 6.04 -14.82
CA LYS A 272 -5.59 5.34 -15.95
C LYS A 272 -4.91 4.03 -15.52
N LYS A 273 -4.38 3.97 -14.30
CA LYS A 273 -3.78 2.75 -13.74
C LYS A 273 -4.86 1.73 -13.34
N GLY A 274 -5.99 2.16 -12.80
CA GLY A 274 -7.11 1.26 -12.49
C GLY A 274 -7.76 0.71 -13.76
N LYS A 275 -7.94 1.55 -14.79
CA LYS A 275 -8.37 1.09 -16.13
C LYS A 275 -7.38 0.14 -16.79
N LEU A 276 -6.09 0.30 -16.51
CA LEU A 276 -5.07 -0.66 -16.95
C LEU A 276 -5.14 -1.96 -16.13
N TYR A 277 -5.45 -1.88 -14.84
CA TYR A 277 -5.65 -3.06 -13.99
C TYR A 277 -6.80 -3.93 -14.50
N ILE A 278 -7.96 -3.35 -14.81
CA ILE A 278 -9.12 -4.08 -15.34
C ILE A 278 -9.14 -4.15 -16.88
N LYS A 279 -7.96 -4.12 -17.53
CA LYS A 279 -7.87 -3.94 -18.98
C LYS A 279 -8.69 -4.98 -19.74
N GLY A 280 -9.60 -4.49 -20.58
CA GLY A 280 -10.44 -5.32 -21.45
C GLY A 280 -11.72 -5.83 -20.77
N LEU A 281 -12.00 -5.37 -19.55
CA LEU A 281 -13.22 -5.67 -18.81
C LEU A 281 -14.07 -4.42 -18.67
N ASP A 282 -15.38 -4.62 -18.49
CA ASP A 282 -16.26 -3.54 -18.05
C ASP A 282 -16.02 -3.28 -16.55
N ARG A 283 -16.21 -2.03 -16.15
CA ARG A 283 -16.11 -1.61 -14.75
C ARG A 283 -17.20 -2.29 -13.92
N ASP A 284 -18.42 -2.35 -14.46
CA ASP A 284 -19.58 -2.85 -13.73
C ASP A 284 -19.45 -4.36 -13.45
N ASP A 285 -18.79 -5.10 -14.34
CA ASP A 285 -18.54 -6.55 -14.20
C ASP A 285 -17.61 -6.88 -13.01
N VAL A 286 -16.71 -5.95 -12.66
CA VAL A 286 -15.69 -6.14 -11.62
C VAL A 286 -15.92 -5.27 -10.38
N ALA A 287 -16.95 -4.42 -10.40
CA ALA A 287 -17.23 -3.44 -9.37
C ALA A 287 -17.24 -4.00 -7.94
N PRO A 288 -17.88 -5.16 -7.66
CA PRO A 288 -17.88 -5.71 -6.30
C PRO A 288 -16.48 -6.06 -5.78
N TRP A 289 -15.51 -6.29 -6.67
CA TRP A 289 -14.16 -6.74 -6.34
C TRP A 289 -13.10 -5.65 -6.47
N VAL A 290 -13.46 -4.48 -7.03
CA VAL A 290 -12.52 -3.43 -7.39
C VAL A 290 -13.03 -2.03 -7.00
N GLU A 291 -14.30 -1.72 -7.23
CA GLU A 291 -14.93 -0.41 -7.03
C GLU A 291 -15.76 -0.39 -5.74
N PHE A 292 -15.12 -0.45 -4.59
CA PHE A 292 -15.80 -0.64 -3.30
C PHE A 292 -16.74 0.51 -2.88
N ASN A 293 -16.61 1.71 -3.45
CA ASN A 293 -17.62 2.76 -3.26
C ASN A 293 -18.97 2.46 -3.93
N GLU A 294 -19.06 1.41 -4.76
CA GLU A 294 -20.32 0.92 -5.34
C GLU A 294 -20.95 -0.21 -4.51
N THR A 295 -20.35 -0.52 -3.37
CA THR A 295 -20.83 -1.54 -2.44
C THR A 295 -21.46 -0.90 -1.20
N ASN A 296 -22.27 -1.67 -0.48
CA ASN A 296 -22.91 -1.26 0.77
C ASN A 296 -22.69 -2.31 1.86
N TYR A 297 -22.77 -1.90 3.14
CA TYR A 297 -22.54 -2.82 4.25
C TYR A 297 -23.42 -4.09 4.16
N LYS A 298 -24.73 -3.89 4.01
CA LYS A 298 -25.73 -4.94 4.13
C LYS A 298 -25.55 -6.08 3.13
N GLU A 299 -25.26 -5.73 1.88
CA GLU A 299 -25.19 -6.71 0.78
C GLU A 299 -23.77 -7.22 0.56
N HIS A 300 -22.73 -6.44 0.90
CA HIS A 300 -21.37 -6.73 0.47
C HIS A 300 -20.37 -6.95 1.61
N TRP A 301 -20.68 -6.54 2.84
CA TRP A 301 -19.74 -6.55 3.96
C TRP A 301 -20.27 -7.19 5.25
N ALA A 302 -21.58 -7.46 5.36
CA ALA A 302 -22.20 -8.04 6.55
C ALA A 302 -21.66 -9.44 6.91
N GLU A 303 -21.18 -10.22 5.94
CA GLU A 303 -20.55 -11.53 6.18
C GLU A 303 -19.02 -11.47 6.28
N VAL A 304 -18.41 -10.28 6.16
CA VAL A 304 -16.96 -10.11 6.27
C VAL A 304 -16.61 -9.94 7.75
N PRO A 305 -15.86 -10.86 8.39
CA PRO A 305 -15.58 -10.80 9.83
C PRO A 305 -14.95 -9.49 10.29
N ALA A 306 -14.11 -8.87 9.45
CA ALA A 306 -13.52 -7.57 9.76
C ALA A 306 -14.54 -6.41 9.86
N PHE A 307 -15.73 -6.54 9.26
CA PHE A 307 -16.75 -5.49 9.19
C PHE A 307 -18.01 -5.79 10.01
N ASN A 308 -18.22 -7.04 10.42
CA ASN A 308 -19.47 -7.50 11.04
C ASN A 308 -19.43 -7.57 12.58
N GLY A 309 -18.30 -7.22 13.19
CA GLY A 309 -18.09 -7.21 14.64
C GLY A 309 -17.29 -8.39 15.19
N ASP A 310 -17.07 -9.45 14.41
CA ASP A 310 -16.22 -10.59 14.80
C ASP A 310 -14.72 -10.24 14.81
N GLY A 311 -14.36 -9.18 14.11
CA GLY A 311 -13.01 -8.69 13.95
C GLY A 311 -12.95 -7.17 13.98
N SER A 312 -11.97 -6.58 13.30
CA SER A 312 -11.78 -5.12 13.28
C SER A 312 -11.01 -4.61 12.08
N VAL A 313 -11.25 -3.35 11.72
CA VAL A 313 -10.50 -2.62 10.68
C VAL A 313 -9.82 -1.42 11.30
N LEU A 314 -8.52 -1.26 11.03
CA LEU A 314 -7.82 0.02 11.16
C LEU A 314 -7.73 0.67 9.78
N TYR A 315 -8.39 1.81 9.61
CA TYR A 315 -8.52 2.52 8.34
C TYR A 315 -7.88 3.91 8.44
N ILE A 316 -6.72 4.10 7.81
CA ILE A 316 -5.92 5.33 7.96
C ILE A 316 -5.81 6.04 6.61
N TYR A 317 -6.03 7.35 6.58
CA TYR A 317 -5.89 8.19 5.39
C TYR A 317 -5.43 9.61 5.75
N GLY A 318 -4.94 10.37 4.77
CA GLY A 318 -4.49 11.76 4.94
C GLY A 318 -5.54 12.80 4.57
N GLU A 319 -5.55 13.92 5.30
CA GLU A 319 -6.48 15.04 5.09
C GLU A 319 -6.41 15.64 3.67
N ARG A 320 -5.22 15.60 3.05
CA ARG A 320 -4.94 16.25 1.76
C ARG A 320 -4.90 15.24 0.61
N GLU A 321 -5.33 14.01 0.83
CA GLU A 321 -5.43 13.02 -0.24
C GLU A 321 -6.51 13.38 -1.27
N TYR A 322 -6.25 13.11 -2.55
CA TYR A 322 -7.30 13.15 -3.58
C TYR A 322 -8.32 12.01 -3.45
N PHE A 323 -8.02 10.99 -2.64
CA PHE A 323 -8.92 9.87 -2.36
C PHE A 323 -9.83 10.11 -1.17
N ARG A 324 -9.65 11.23 -0.43
CA ARG A 324 -10.35 11.48 0.82
C ARG A 324 -11.86 11.33 0.71
N ALA A 325 -12.48 11.92 -0.32
CA ALA A 325 -13.93 11.85 -0.49
C ALA A 325 -14.44 10.41 -0.66
N SER A 326 -13.76 9.59 -1.49
CA SER A 326 -14.11 8.18 -1.66
C SER A 326 -13.79 7.35 -0.41
N GLN A 327 -12.73 7.71 0.31
CA GLN A 327 -12.33 7.03 1.54
C GLN A 327 -13.36 7.25 2.65
N GLU A 328 -13.73 8.50 2.90
CA GLU A 328 -14.76 8.88 3.88
C GLU A 328 -16.12 8.27 3.51
N SER A 329 -16.54 8.35 2.24
CA SER A 329 -17.79 7.74 1.78
C SER A 329 -17.83 6.23 1.97
N PHE A 330 -16.73 5.51 1.70
CA PHE A 330 -16.67 4.07 1.93
C PHE A 330 -16.72 3.73 3.43
N ALA A 331 -15.98 4.48 4.26
CA ALA A 331 -16.00 4.29 5.70
C ALA A 331 -17.38 4.57 6.31
N GLU A 332 -18.10 5.59 5.83
CA GLU A 332 -19.47 5.90 6.26
C GLU A 332 -20.46 4.79 5.87
N GLU A 333 -20.38 4.30 4.62
CA GLU A 333 -21.32 3.31 4.10
C GLU A 333 -21.07 1.89 4.62
N CYS A 334 -19.79 1.52 4.83
CA CYS A 334 -19.40 0.13 5.12
C CYS A 334 -18.85 -0.07 6.54
N GLY A 335 -18.31 0.97 7.18
CA GLY A 335 -17.62 0.89 8.47
C GLY A 335 -18.55 0.87 9.68
N VAL A 336 -19.37 -0.17 9.81
CA VAL A 336 -20.44 -0.25 10.83
C VAL A 336 -19.96 -0.80 12.18
N HIS A 337 -19.17 -1.88 12.19
CA HIS A 337 -18.74 -2.55 13.43
C HIS A 337 -17.21 -2.62 13.54
N ASN A 338 -16.67 -2.21 14.70
CA ASN A 338 -15.23 -2.26 15.01
C ASN A 338 -14.32 -1.67 13.92
N PHE A 339 -14.76 -0.56 13.32
CA PHE A 339 -14.07 0.13 12.23
C PHE A 339 -13.44 1.44 12.74
N ASP A 340 -12.14 1.44 13.01
CA ASP A 340 -11.39 2.63 13.44
C ASP A 340 -10.92 3.42 12.22
N SER A 341 -11.71 4.41 11.80
CA SER A 341 -11.40 5.33 10.70
C SER A 341 -10.69 6.58 11.20
N VAL A 342 -9.44 6.77 10.78
CA VAL A 342 -8.56 7.80 11.32
C VAL A 342 -7.91 8.61 10.20
N MET A 343 -8.21 9.92 10.18
CA MET A 343 -7.56 10.87 9.28
C MET A 343 -6.32 11.49 9.93
N GLN A 344 -5.18 11.50 9.24
CA GLN A 344 -3.99 12.26 9.63
C GLN A 344 -4.11 13.71 9.12
N PRO A 345 -4.16 14.72 10.04
CA PRO A 345 -4.22 16.12 9.65
C PRO A 345 -3.01 16.52 8.80
N GLY A 346 -3.28 17.24 7.71
CA GLY A 346 -2.28 17.76 6.78
C GLY A 346 -1.49 16.74 5.96
N ALA A 347 -1.74 15.44 6.14
CA ALA A 347 -1.00 14.39 5.46
C ALA A 347 -1.41 14.24 3.99
N ILE A 348 -0.43 13.87 3.18
CA ILE A 348 -0.59 13.46 1.78
C ILE A 348 -0.78 11.94 1.68
N HIS A 349 -1.02 11.43 0.47
CA HIS A 349 -1.22 10.00 0.24
C HIS A 349 -0.03 9.17 0.73
N ASP A 350 -0.37 8.11 1.47
CA ASP A 350 0.58 7.10 1.96
C ASP A 350 1.72 7.69 2.82
N CYS A 351 1.36 8.63 3.70
CA CYS A 351 2.29 9.37 4.56
C CYS A 351 3.25 8.45 5.36
N LEU A 352 2.78 7.26 5.76
CA LEU A 352 3.62 6.23 6.38
C LEU A 352 4.86 5.91 5.53
N PHE A 353 4.67 5.56 4.27
CA PHE A 353 5.74 5.11 3.37
C PHE A 353 6.39 6.23 2.56
N VAL A 354 5.83 7.45 2.60
CA VAL A 354 6.39 8.62 1.91
C VAL A 354 7.14 9.55 2.86
N VAL A 355 6.69 9.69 4.12
CA VAL A 355 7.17 10.72 5.05
C VAL A 355 7.69 10.12 6.35
N GLU A 356 6.86 9.38 7.11
CA GLU A 356 7.25 8.85 8.42
C GLU A 356 8.45 7.91 8.31
N VAL A 357 8.47 7.07 7.28
CA VAL A 357 9.57 6.12 7.03
C VAL A 357 10.91 6.81 6.80
N LEU A 358 10.94 8.07 6.35
CA LEU A 358 12.19 8.78 6.07
C LEU A 358 13.06 8.91 7.34
N ASP A 359 12.42 8.94 8.52
CA ASP A 359 13.12 9.00 9.80
C ASP A 359 13.78 7.67 10.20
N ILE A 360 13.38 6.56 9.57
CA ILE A 360 13.91 5.21 9.84
C ILE A 360 14.70 4.61 8.68
N LEU A 361 14.88 5.32 7.56
CA LEU A 361 15.70 4.83 6.43
C LEU A 361 17.20 4.75 6.78
N GLY A 362 17.72 5.79 7.42
CA GLY A 362 19.15 5.93 7.71
C GLY A 362 19.63 5.07 8.89
N LYS A 363 20.95 4.89 9.03
CA LYS A 363 21.55 4.08 10.11
C LYS A 363 21.08 4.49 11.51
N LYS A 364 21.07 5.80 11.82
CA LYS A 364 20.59 6.33 13.11
C LYS A 364 19.09 6.07 13.30
N GLY A 365 18.32 6.27 12.23
CA GLY A 365 16.89 5.99 12.19
C GLY A 365 16.57 4.53 12.48
N GLN A 366 17.29 3.59 11.87
CA GLN A 366 17.10 2.16 12.14
C GLN A 366 17.50 1.77 13.57
N GLN A 367 18.50 2.42 14.18
CA GLN A 367 18.80 2.22 15.59
C GLN A 367 17.68 2.73 16.50
N ALA A 368 17.04 3.85 16.15
CA ALA A 368 15.86 4.36 16.83
C ALA A 368 14.63 3.45 16.64
N MET A 369 14.49 2.89 15.44
CA MET A 369 13.45 1.92 15.13
C MET A 369 13.55 0.67 16.02
N VAL A 370 14.75 0.13 16.25
CA VAL A 370 14.97 -1.02 17.15
C VAL A 370 14.50 -0.72 18.59
N ARG A 371 14.63 0.54 19.03
CA ARG A 371 14.12 0.98 20.34
C ARG A 371 12.60 1.24 20.36
N GLY A 372 11.95 1.25 19.19
CA GLY A 372 10.54 1.58 19.05
C GLY A 372 10.24 3.08 19.05
N ASP A 373 11.24 3.96 18.92
CA ASP A 373 11.08 5.41 19.03
C ASP A 373 10.05 5.95 18.00
N HIS A 374 9.99 5.36 16.81
CA HIS A 374 9.05 5.74 15.73
C HIS A 374 7.60 5.41 16.06
N ARG A 375 7.30 4.61 17.09
CA ARG A 375 5.93 4.34 17.57
C ARG A 375 5.20 5.62 18.01
N GLN A 376 5.92 6.69 18.33
CA GLN A 376 5.33 7.99 18.65
C GLN A 376 4.74 8.71 17.42
N LYS A 377 5.08 8.28 16.21
CA LYS A 377 4.54 8.83 14.96
C LYS A 377 3.09 8.43 14.75
N PHE A 378 2.40 9.18 13.91
CA PHE A 378 0.96 9.04 13.73
C PHE A 378 0.58 7.62 13.27
N THR A 379 1.04 7.22 12.09
CA THR A 379 0.62 5.96 11.46
C THR A 379 1.28 4.76 12.11
N PHE A 380 2.60 4.81 12.38
CA PHE A 380 3.27 3.73 13.12
C PHE A 380 2.67 3.49 14.50
N GLY A 381 2.32 4.56 15.23
CA GLY A 381 1.71 4.44 16.54
C GLY A 381 0.31 3.86 16.50
N ARG A 382 -0.50 4.22 15.50
CA ARG A 382 -1.84 3.65 15.29
C ARG A 382 -1.78 2.17 14.97
N ILE A 383 -0.95 1.79 14.00
CA ILE A 383 -0.74 0.38 13.62
C ILE A 383 -0.19 -0.41 14.81
N GLY A 384 0.80 0.12 15.52
CA GLY A 384 1.39 -0.53 16.68
C GLY A 384 0.36 -0.81 17.78
N ARG A 385 -0.47 0.18 18.14
CA ARG A 385 -1.53 0.00 19.15
C ARG A 385 -2.59 -1.00 18.72
N PHE A 386 -3.05 -0.93 17.48
CA PHE A 386 -4.02 -1.89 16.94
C PHE A 386 -3.47 -3.32 16.99
N LEU A 387 -2.21 -3.52 16.60
CA LEU A 387 -1.55 -4.82 16.69
C LEU A 387 -1.40 -5.28 18.14
N ASP A 388 -1.08 -4.38 19.06
CA ASP A 388 -1.03 -4.73 20.48
C ASP A 388 -2.41 -5.12 21.04
N GLU A 389 -3.52 -4.74 20.45
CA GLU A 389 -4.85 -5.15 20.92
C GLU A 389 -5.22 -6.56 20.46
N ILE A 390 -4.78 -6.96 19.26
CA ILE A 390 -5.17 -8.24 18.64
C ILE A 390 -4.14 -9.37 18.80
N LEU A 391 -2.91 -9.06 19.25
CA LEU A 391 -1.84 -10.03 19.55
C LEU A 391 -1.83 -10.47 21.01
#